data_AF-A0ABD0R638-F1
#
_entry.id   AF-A0ABD0R638-F1
#
_cell.length_a   1.000
_cell.length_b   1.000
_cell.length_c   1.000
_cell.angle_alpha   90.00
_cell.angle_beta   90.00
_cell.angle_gamma   90.00
#
_symmetry.space_group_name_H-M   'P 1'
#
loop_
_entity.id
_entity.type
_entity.pdbx_description
1 polymer ?
#
loop_
_entity_poly.entity_id
_entity_poly.type
_entity_poly.pdbx_seq_one_letter_code
_entity_poly.pdbx_strand_id
1 'polypeptide(L)' 'YLLSKREGQPGSPEKPLSDLGRLSYMAYWRSVVLECLHEIRDRQLTIRKLSKVTGICPQDITATLLNLNMLEQRGDR' A
#
# COMPACT_ATOMS: atom_id res chain seq x y z
N TYR A 1 8.96 -7.35 5.12
CA TYR A 1 9.14 -6.19 4.23
C TYR A 1 10.56 -5.66 4.15
N LEU A 2 11.35 -5.50 5.23
CA LEU A 2 12.74 -5.00 5.12
C LEU A 2 13.64 -5.87 4.22
N LEU A 3 13.46 -7.19 4.23
CA LEU A 3 14.09 -8.12 3.29
C LEU A 3 13.57 -7.96 1.85
N SER A 4 12.25 -7.93 1.64
CA SER A 4 11.64 -7.65 0.31
C SER A 4 12.07 -6.29 -0.28
N LYS A 5 12.25 -5.26 0.55
CA LYS A 5 12.75 -3.94 0.14
C LYS A 5 14.22 -4.00 -0.30
N ARG A 6 15.00 -4.91 0.31
CA ARG A 6 16.41 -5.19 -0.03
C ARG A 6 16.54 -6.05 -1.28
N GLU A 7 15.59 -6.95 -1.53
CA GLU A 7 15.58 -7.85 -2.71
C GLU A 7 14.82 -7.29 -3.93
N GLY A 8 14.14 -6.14 -3.79
CA GLY A 8 13.44 -5.49 -4.90
C GLY A 8 12.20 -6.24 -5.40
N GLN A 9 11.81 -7.33 -4.73
CA GLN A 9 10.57 -8.05 -5.02
C GLN A 9 9.46 -7.58 -4.07
N PRO A 10 8.31 -7.11 -4.59
CA PRO A 10 7.16 -6.80 -3.76
C PRO A 10 6.65 -8.08 -3.11
N GLY A 11 6.96 -8.26 -1.83
CA GLY A 11 6.50 -9.41 -1.05
C GLY A 11 5.11 -9.15 -0.50
N SER A 12 4.17 -10.05 -0.76
CA SER A 12 2.94 -10.14 0.03
C SER A 12 3.17 -11.14 1.16
N PRO A 13 2.65 -10.91 2.37
CA PRO A 13 2.87 -11.80 3.50
C PRO A 13 2.33 -13.22 3.21
N GLU A 14 3.09 -14.25 3.59
CA GLU A 14 2.66 -15.65 3.49
C GLU A 14 1.37 -15.88 4.30
N LYS A 15 0.39 -16.55 3.68
CA LYS A 15 -0.90 -16.89 4.31
C LYS A 15 -0.82 -18.30 4.93
N PRO A 16 -1.42 -18.55 6.10
CA PRO A 16 -2.37 -17.69 6.81
C PRO A 16 -1.69 -16.76 7.82
N LEU A 17 -2.06 -15.48 7.78
CA LEU A 17 -1.67 -14.50 8.80
C LEU A 17 -2.63 -14.59 9.98
N SER A 18 -2.10 -14.63 11.20
CA SER A 18 -2.87 -14.43 12.44
C SER A 18 -3.55 -13.05 12.45
N ASP A 19 -4.70 -12.91 13.12
CA ASP A 19 -5.49 -11.66 13.16
C ASP A 19 -4.69 -10.44 13.63
N LEU A 20 -3.81 -10.64 14.63
CA LEU A 20 -2.90 -9.60 15.11
C LEU A 20 -1.84 -9.22 14.06
N GLY A 21 -1.35 -10.22 13.31
CA GLY A 21 -0.43 -9.98 12.20
C GLY A 21 -1.09 -9.14 11.11
N ARG A 22 -2.33 -9.48 10.74
CA ARG A 22 -3.12 -8.71 9.76
C ARG A 22 -3.31 -7.26 10.19
N LEU A 23 -3.66 -7.00 11.45
CA LEU A 23 -3.80 -5.65 11.99
C LEU A 23 -2.48 -4.87 11.95
N SER A 24 -1.37 -5.51 12.32
CA SER A 24 -0.04 -4.91 12.34
C SER A 24 0.43 -4.55 10.92
N TYR A 25 0.24 -5.46 9.95
CA TYR A 25 0.54 -5.21 8.54
C TYR A 25 -0.33 -4.10 7.95
N MET A 26 -1.63 -4.09 8.25
CA MET A 26 -2.54 -3.03 7.80
C MET A 26 -2.18 -1.66 8.37
N ALA A 27 -1.81 -1.58 9.66
CA ALA A 27 -1.35 -0.34 10.28
C ALA A 27 -0.04 0.16 9.63
N TYR A 28 0.89 -0.75 9.33
CA TYR A 28 2.12 -0.42 8.62
C TYR A 28 1.85 0.07 7.19
N TRP A 29 1.04 -0.65 6.41
CA TRP A 29 0.69 -0.24 5.04
C TRP A 29 -0.01 1.12 5.02
N ARG A 30 -0.95 1.37 5.94
CA ARG A 30 -1.60 2.68 6.06
C ARG A 30 -0.59 3.78 6.34
N SER A 31 0.31 3.59 7.31
CA SER A 31 1.31 4.59 7.69
C SER A 31 2.22 4.94 6.51
N VAL A 32 2.74 3.92 5.82
CA VAL A 32 3.64 4.09 4.67
C VAL A 32 2.93 4.71 3.46
N VAL A 33 1.70 4.29 3.17
CA VAL A 33 0.89 4.86 2.08
C VAL A 33 0.57 6.32 2.35
N LEU A 34 0.17 6.67 3.58
CA LEU A 34 -0.12 8.04 3.99
C LEU A 34 1.13 8.93 3.95
N GLU A 35 2.28 8.43 4.39
CA GLU A 35 3.56 9.13 4.31
C GLU A 35 3.93 9.44 2.85
N CYS A 36 3.80 8.46 1.96
CA CYS A 36 4.01 8.69 0.52
C CYS A 36 3.02 9.70 -0.07
N LEU A 37 1.74 9.66 0.33
CA LEU A 37 0.74 10.63 -0.07
C LEU A 37 1.09 12.04 0.42
N HIS A 38 1.64 12.14 1.62
CA HIS A 38 2.09 13.41 2.19
C HIS A 38 3.29 13.99 1.44
N GLU A 39 4.28 13.16 1.08
CA GLU A 39 5.44 13.60 0.29
C GLU A 39 5.09 14.00 -1.14
N ILE A 40 4.10 13.34 -1.76
CA ILE A 40 3.79 13.51 -3.19
C ILE A 40 2.61 14.48 -3.41
N ARG A 41 2.28 15.32 -2.42
CA ARG A 41 1.11 16.22 -2.37
C ARG A 41 0.89 17.10 -3.61
N ASP A 42 1.94 17.35 -4.39
CA ASP A 42 1.96 18.29 -5.52
C ASP A 42 1.93 17.62 -6.91
N ARG A 43 1.91 16.27 -7.02
CA ARG A 43 1.94 15.58 -8.32
C ARG A 43 0.90 14.47 -8.43
N GLN A 44 0.51 14.17 -9.67
CA GLN A 44 -0.34 13.02 -9.95
C GLN A 44 0.31 11.72 -9.45
N LEU A 45 -0.33 11.12 -8.45
CA LEU A 45 0.10 9.90 -7.80
C LEU A 45 -0.54 8.70 -8.52
N THR A 46 0.28 7.71 -8.90
CA THR A 46 -0.21 6.47 -9.50
C THR A 46 0.08 5.29 -8.58
N ILE A 47 -0.81 4.28 -8.55
CA ILE A 47 -0.61 3.06 -7.74
C ILE A 47 0.72 2.36 -8.06
N ARG A 48 1.16 2.38 -9.33
CA ARG A 48 2.48 1.86 -9.74
C ARG A 48 3.63 2.58 -9.05
N LYS A 49 3.52 3.90 -8.87
CA LYS A 49 4.54 4.71 -8.22
C LYS A 49 4.58 4.46 -6.72
N LEU A 50 3.41 4.38 -6.08
CA LEU A 50 3.29 3.92 -4.69
C LEU A 50 3.92 2.54 -4.50
N SER A 51 3.63 1.58 -5.37
CA SER A 51 4.21 0.23 -5.29
C SER A 51 5.73 0.25 -5.39
N LYS A 52 6.29 1.08 -6.28
CA LYS A 52 7.74 1.22 -6.43
C LYS A 52 8.42 1.89 -5.22
N VAL A 53 7.77 2.87 -4.59
CA VAL A 53 8.32 3.59 -3.43
C VAL A 53 8.19 2.75 -2.14
N THR A 54 7.02 2.17 -1.93
CA THR A 54 6.68 1.45 -0.70
C THR A 54 7.16 -0.01 -0.71
N GLY A 55 7.36 -0.59 -1.90
CA GLY A 55 7.65 -2.02 -2.08
C GLY A 55 6.44 -2.92 -1.77
N ILE A 56 5.24 -2.33 -1.65
CA ILE A 56 4.00 -3.05 -1.41
C ILE A 56 3.35 -3.41 -2.75
N CYS A 57 2.69 -4.57 -2.82
CA CYS A 57 1.93 -4.96 -4.00
C CYS A 57 0.82 -3.93 -4.31
N PRO A 58 0.58 -3.61 -5.59
CA PRO A 58 -0.45 -2.64 -5.97
C PRO A 58 -1.86 -3.06 -5.50
N GLN A 59 -2.10 -4.36 -5.38
CA GLN A 59 -3.34 -4.94 -4.85
C GLN A 59 -3.54 -4.56 -3.38
N ASP A 60 -2.51 -4.74 -2.55
CA ASP A 60 -2.53 -4.41 -1.12
C ASP A 60 -2.63 -2.88 -0.91
N ILE A 61 -1.98 -2.08 -1.75
CA ILE A 61 -2.11 -0.61 -1.73
C ILE A 61 -3.55 -0.20 -2.06
N THR A 62 -4.15 -0.80 -3.08
CA THR A 62 -5.55 -0.53 -3.46
C THR A 62 -6.50 -0.90 -2.32
N ALA A 63 -6.31 -2.07 -1.72
CA ALA A 63 -7.10 -2.50 -0.56
C ALA A 63 -6.92 -1.55 0.64
N THR A 64 -5.70 -1.04 0.86
CA THR A 64 -5.40 -0.10 1.94
C THR A 64 -6.10 1.25 1.70
N LEU A 65 -5.99 1.80 0.49
CA LEU A 65 -6.62 3.07 0.11
C LEU A 65 -8.15 2.97 0.11
N LEU A 66 -8.71 1.82 -0.30
CA LEU A 66 -10.14 1.53 -0.20
C LEU A 66 -10.60 1.49 1.26
N ASN A 67 -9.85 0.82 2.13
CA ASN A 67 -10.11 0.80 3.58
C ASN A 67 -10.02 2.18 4.23
N LEU A 68 -9.20 3.08 3.67
CA LEU A 68 -9.09 4.47 4.11
C LEU A 68 -10.19 5.38 3.53
N ASN A 69 -11.10 4.84 2.71
CA ASN A 69 -12.09 5.61 1.94
C ASN A 69 -11.45 6.75 1.11
N MET A 70 -10.22 6.55 0.65
CA MET A 70 -9.46 7.53 -0.13
C MET A 70 -9.49 7.25 -1.65
N LEU A 71 -10.23 6.22 -2.08
CA LEU A 71 -10.48 5.93 -3.48
C LEU A 71 -11.93 6.23 -3.81
N GLU A 72 -12.13 7.17 -4.73
CA GLU A 72 -13.41 7.32 -5.41
C GLU A 72 -13.30 6.58 -6.76
N GLN A 73 -14.16 5.58 -6.98
CA GLN A 73 -14.33 5.04 -8.32
C GLN A 73 -15.11 6.07 -9.11
N ARG A 74 -14.40 6.85 -9.93
CA ARG A 74 -15.04 7.71 -10.92
C ARG A 74 -15.75 6.79 -11.91
N GLY A 75 -17.05 6.64 -11.74
CA GLY A 75 -17.88 5.83 -12.63
C GLY A 75 -17.71 6.31 -14.07
N ASP A 76 -17.24 5.42 -14.91
CA ASP A 76 -17.26 5.59 -16.37
C ASP A 76 -18.76 5.66 -16.75
N ARG A 77 -19.13 6.77 -17.38
CA ARG A 77 -20.51 7.14 -17.68
C ARG A 77 -20.76 6.91 -19.17
#